data_AF-A0A3S0DQ90-F1
#
_entry.id   AF-A0A3S0DQ90-F1
#
_cell.length_a   1.000
_cell.length_b   1.000
_cell.length_c   1.000
_cell.angle_alpha   90.00
_cell.angle_beta   90.00
_cell.angle_gamma   90.00
#
_symmetry.space_group_name_H-M   'P 1'
#
loop_
_entity.id
_entity.type
_entity.pdbx_description
1 polymer ?
#
loop_
_entity_poly.entity_id
_entity_poly.type
_entity_poly.pdbx_seq_one_letter_code
_entity_poly.pdbx_strand_id
1 'polypeptide(L)'
;MTKTLTTLIKLNKNKLDKILKEVELREIEKKRLFDKKNMMQNELNAEIEKFSSTEFSFMLEKYVEKSNKMIKTLDAQMMQQERIIDALRQTIKEQFAELKKFEIAYNNRKIIENDKDKKANDKIMDENNINKFFYNKNSDL
;
A
#
# COMPACT_ATOMS: atom_id res chain seq x y z
N MET A 1 -10.79 4.01 24.98
CA MET A 1 -11.34 3.75 23.63
C MET A 1 -10.67 4.58 22.52
N THR A 2 -10.41 5.89 22.68
CA THR A 2 -9.63 6.70 21.71
C THR A 2 -8.24 6.12 21.45
N LYS A 3 -7.55 5.66 22.51
CA LYS A 3 -6.29 4.90 22.41
C LYS A 3 -6.41 3.62 21.56
N THR A 4 -7.57 2.96 21.58
CA THR A 4 -7.82 1.74 20.79
C THR A 4 -7.90 2.07 19.29
N LEU A 5 -8.61 3.13 18.92
CA LEU A 5 -8.70 3.59 17.52
C LEU A 5 -7.34 4.04 16.98
N THR A 6 -6.54 4.76 17.77
CA THR A 6 -5.19 5.14 17.35
C THR A 6 -4.28 3.94 17.11
N THR A 7 -4.42 2.88 17.92
CA THR A 7 -3.67 1.64 17.73
C THR A 7 -4.11 0.91 16.45
N LEU A 8 -5.42 0.85 16.20
CA LEU A 8 -5.97 0.26 14.97
C LEU A 8 -5.53 1.01 13.70
N ILE A 9 -5.50 2.35 13.75
CA ILE A 9 -4.99 3.19 12.66
C ILE A 9 -3.51 2.88 12.41
N LYS A 10 -2.67 2.85 13.47
CA LYS A 10 -1.25 2.51 13.34
C LYS A 10 -1.03 1.11 12.77
N LEU A 11 -1.81 0.13 13.24
CA LEU A 11 -1.74 -1.25 12.76
C LEU A 11 -2.04 -1.34 11.25
N ASN A 12 -3.10 -0.67 10.79
CA ASN A 12 -3.47 -0.68 9.37
C ASN A 12 -2.48 0.06 8.49
N LYS A 13 -1.90 1.19 8.96
CA LYS A 13 -0.79 1.86 8.27
C LYS A 13 0.41 0.93 8.09
N ASN A 14 0.81 0.25 9.17
CA ASN A 14 1.92 -0.72 9.11
C ASN A 14 1.63 -1.89 8.15
N LYS A 15 0.38 -2.37 8.07
CA LYS A 15 -0.03 -3.39 7.10
C LYS A 15 0.10 -2.87 5.66
N LEU A 16 -0.42 -1.67 5.40
CA LEU A 16 -0.30 -1.02 4.08
C LEU A 16 1.15 -0.85 3.66
N ASP A 17 2.02 -0.36 4.55
CA ASP A 17 3.45 -0.18 4.26
C ASP A 17 4.12 -1.50 3.89
N LYS A 18 3.77 -2.60 4.56
CA LYS A 18 4.28 -3.94 4.22
C LYS A 18 3.82 -4.39 2.85
N ILE A 19 2.54 -4.19 2.51
CA ILE A 19 1.99 -4.59 1.21
C ILE A 19 2.60 -3.73 0.09
N LEU A 20 2.78 -2.43 0.31
CA LEU A 20 3.43 -1.54 -0.66
C LEU A 20 4.87 -1.96 -0.96
N LYS A 21 5.64 -2.30 0.08
CA LYS A 21 7.00 -2.85 -0.09
C LYS A 21 6.99 -4.16 -0.88
N GLU A 22 6.03 -5.04 -0.60
CA GLU A 22 5.91 -6.28 -1.36
C GLU A 22 5.58 -6.02 -2.84
N VAL A 23 4.67 -5.08 -3.15
CA VAL A 23 4.39 -4.67 -4.53
C VAL A 23 5.65 -4.17 -5.24
N GLU A 24 6.41 -3.30 -4.58
CA GLU A 24 7.67 -2.77 -5.12
C GLU A 24 8.68 -3.89 -5.42
N LEU A 25 8.86 -4.84 -4.50
CA LEU A 25 9.74 -6.00 -4.71
C LEU A 25 9.30 -6.85 -5.91
N ARG A 26 7.99 -7.03 -6.11
CA ARG A 26 7.43 -7.78 -7.24
C ARG A 26 7.60 -7.03 -8.57
N GLU A 27 7.46 -5.72 -8.56
CA GLU A 27 7.70 -4.87 -9.73
C GLU A 27 9.18 -4.89 -10.14
N ILE A 28 10.10 -4.84 -9.17
CA ILE A 28 11.54 -5.00 -9.40
C ILE A 28 11.85 -6.37 -10.01
N GLU A 29 11.28 -7.44 -9.46
CA GLU A 29 11.48 -8.79 -9.97
C GLU A 29 10.93 -8.97 -11.39
N LYS A 30 9.73 -8.44 -11.67
CA LYS A 30 9.15 -8.43 -13.01
C LYS A 30 10.06 -7.71 -14.01
N LYS A 31 10.63 -6.56 -13.61
CA LYS A 31 11.61 -5.83 -14.43
C LYS A 31 12.87 -6.65 -14.68
N ARG A 32 13.44 -7.28 -13.64
CA ARG A 32 14.61 -8.16 -13.76
C ARG A 32 14.37 -9.30 -14.77
N LEU A 33 13.18 -9.93 -14.72
CA LEU A 33 12.81 -10.99 -15.66
C LEU A 33 12.67 -10.48 -17.09
N PHE A 34 12.11 -9.28 -17.27
CA PHE A 34 12.00 -8.61 -18.57
C PHE A 34 13.38 -8.30 -19.16
N ASP A 35 14.29 -7.72 -18.36
CA ASP A 35 15.65 -7.42 -18.80
C ASP A 35 16.39 -8.71 -19.19
N LYS A 36 16.24 -9.77 -18.39
CA LYS A 36 16.80 -11.10 -18.71
C LYS A 36 16.24 -11.68 -20.01
N LYS A 37 14.94 -11.51 -20.27
CA LYS A 37 14.31 -11.95 -21.52
C LYS A 37 14.93 -11.22 -22.71
N ASN A 38 15.08 -9.90 -22.62
CA ASN A 38 15.67 -9.10 -23.69
C ASN A 38 17.12 -9.49 -23.96
N MET A 39 17.93 -9.72 -22.91
CA MET A 39 19.29 -10.23 -23.06
C MET A 39 19.31 -11.57 -23.81
N MET A 40 18.47 -12.53 -23.42
CA MET A 40 18.40 -13.83 -24.09
C MET A 40 17.93 -13.73 -25.54
N GLN A 41 17.00 -12.83 -25.84
CA GLN A 41 16.56 -12.58 -27.22
C GLN A 41 17.67 -11.98 -28.07
N ASN A 42 18.45 -11.04 -27.52
CA ASN A 42 19.58 -10.45 -28.21
C ASN A 42 20.68 -11.48 -28.48
N GLU A 43 21.02 -12.32 -27.48
CA GLU A 43 21.97 -13.42 -27.65
C GLU A 43 21.50 -14.42 -28.71
N LEU A 44 20.22 -14.80 -28.68
CA LEU A 44 19.64 -15.69 -29.67
C LEU A 44 19.73 -15.11 -31.09
N ASN A 45 19.37 -13.84 -31.26
CA ASN A 45 19.42 -13.17 -32.56
C ASN A 45 20.86 -13.07 -33.10
N ALA A 46 21.82 -12.72 -32.24
CA ALA A 46 23.23 -12.66 -32.60
C ALA A 46 23.78 -14.03 -33.03
N GLU A 47 23.39 -15.10 -32.33
CA GLU A 47 23.80 -16.45 -32.67
C GLU A 47 23.19 -16.92 -34.01
N ILE A 48 21.91 -16.62 -34.24
CA ILE A 48 21.24 -16.89 -35.52
C ILE A 48 21.95 -16.15 -36.66
N GLU A 49 22.21 -14.85 -36.51
CA GLU A 49 22.87 -14.04 -37.52
C GLU A 49 24.27 -14.59 -37.86
N LYS A 50 25.03 -15.00 -36.85
CA LYS A 50 26.39 -15.52 -37.00
C LYS A 50 26.47 -16.87 -37.72
N PHE A 51 25.52 -17.78 -37.48
CA PHE A 51 25.64 -19.17 -37.92
C PHE A 51 24.66 -19.58 -39.03
N SER A 52 23.63 -18.77 -39.31
CA SER A 52 22.57 -19.11 -40.27
C SER A 52 23.06 -19.41 -41.69
N SER A 53 24.12 -18.75 -42.14
CA SER A 53 24.74 -18.92 -43.47
C SER A 53 25.93 -19.90 -43.48
N THR A 54 26.23 -20.55 -42.35
CA THR A 54 27.38 -21.43 -42.20
C THR A 54 26.98 -22.90 -42.28
N GLU A 55 27.95 -23.78 -42.55
CA GLU A 55 27.79 -25.23 -42.54
C GLU A 55 27.32 -25.77 -41.17
N PHE A 56 27.46 -24.98 -40.10
CA PHE A 56 27.03 -25.30 -38.74
C PHE A 56 25.56 -24.94 -38.44
N SER A 57 24.79 -24.51 -39.44
CA SER A 57 23.38 -24.14 -39.28
C SER A 57 22.51 -25.24 -38.67
N PHE A 58 22.86 -26.52 -38.86
CA PHE A 58 22.16 -27.65 -38.22
C PHE A 58 22.26 -27.64 -36.69
N MET A 59 23.29 -27.02 -36.11
CA MET A 59 23.45 -26.92 -34.64
C MET A 59 22.57 -25.81 -34.04
N LEU A 60 22.13 -24.84 -34.85
CA LEU A 60 21.26 -23.75 -34.39
C LEU A 60 19.89 -24.25 -33.95
N GLU A 61 19.35 -25.30 -34.56
CA GLU A 61 17.96 -25.73 -34.33
C GLU A 61 17.69 -26.06 -32.85
N LYS A 62 18.54 -26.91 -32.24
CA LYS A 62 18.41 -27.26 -30.81
C LYS A 62 18.65 -26.07 -29.88
N TYR A 63 19.58 -25.19 -30.24
CA TYR A 63 19.86 -23.98 -29.47
C TYR A 63 18.66 -23.03 -29.47
N VAL A 64 18.13 -22.75 -30.66
CA VAL A 64 16.94 -21.90 -30.87
C VAL A 64 15.74 -22.47 -30.11
N GLU A 65 15.50 -23.78 -30.21
CA GLU A 65 14.39 -24.43 -29.48
C GLU A 65 14.53 -24.25 -27.97
N LYS A 66 15.73 -24.48 -27.42
CA LYS A 66 16.01 -24.33 -25.98
C LYS A 66 15.85 -22.88 -25.52
N SER A 67 16.38 -21.92 -26.28
CA SER A 67 16.27 -20.49 -25.98
C SER A 67 14.81 -20.03 -26.01
N ASN A 68 14.03 -20.47 -27.01
CA ASN A 68 12.59 -20.18 -27.09
C ASN A 68 11.80 -20.76 -25.92
N LYS A 69 12.12 -21.99 -25.47
CA LYS A 69 11.52 -22.57 -24.26
C LYS A 69 11.83 -21.73 -23.01
N MET A 70 13.07 -21.25 -22.88
CA MET A 70 13.44 -20.40 -21.74
C MET A 70 12.74 -19.05 -21.78
N ILE A 71 12.63 -18.41 -22.95
CA ILE A 71 11.90 -17.16 -23.14
C ILE A 71 10.43 -17.32 -22.73
N LYS A 72 9.77 -18.42 -23.16
CA LYS A 72 8.38 -18.72 -22.75
C LYS A 72 8.25 -18.91 -21.24
N THR A 73 9.24 -19.53 -20.59
CA THR A 73 9.27 -19.67 -19.13
C THR A 73 9.40 -18.30 -18.45
N LEU A 74 10.25 -17.41 -18.95
CA LEU A 74 10.37 -16.04 -18.43
C LEU A 74 9.05 -15.27 -18.58
N ASP A 75 8.37 -15.40 -19.72
CA ASP A 75 7.05 -14.79 -19.94
C ASP A 75 6.01 -15.30 -18.93
N ALA A 76 5.98 -16.61 -18.69
CA ALA A 76 5.08 -17.19 -17.69
C ALA A 76 5.38 -16.68 -16.27
N GLN A 77 6.67 -16.55 -15.91
CA GLN A 77 7.10 -15.99 -14.62
C GLN A 77 6.71 -14.51 -14.49
N MET A 78 6.88 -13.71 -15.55
CA MET A 78 6.44 -12.31 -15.56
C MET A 78 4.93 -12.18 -15.40
N MET A 79 4.14 -13.01 -16.09
CA MET A 79 2.69 -13.06 -15.92
C MET A 79 2.28 -13.46 -14.50
N GLN A 80 3.03 -14.38 -13.88
CA GLN A 80 2.81 -14.75 -12.49
C GLN A 80 3.06 -13.58 -11.54
N GLN A 81 4.17 -12.83 -11.71
CA GLN A 81 4.42 -11.63 -10.90
C GLN A 81 3.32 -10.60 -11.10
N GLU A 82 2.82 -10.40 -12.32
CA GLU A 82 1.72 -9.46 -12.59
C GLU A 82 0.44 -9.82 -11.82
N ARG A 83 0.04 -11.09 -11.86
CA ARG A 83 -1.14 -11.56 -11.11
C ARG A 83 -0.98 -11.35 -9.60
N ILE A 84 0.23 -11.55 -9.07
CA ILE A 84 0.52 -11.29 -7.66
C ILE A 84 0.40 -9.80 -7.36
N ILE A 85 0.96 -8.92 -8.20
CA ILE A 85 0.86 -7.47 -8.06
C ILE A 85 -0.61 -7.03 -8.06
N ASP A 86 -1.42 -7.54 -8.98
CA ASP A 86 -2.84 -7.19 -9.06
C ASP A 86 -3.62 -7.63 -7.80
N ALA A 87 -3.34 -8.82 -7.28
CA ALA A 87 -3.94 -9.29 -6.03
C ALA A 87 -3.52 -8.42 -4.82
N LEU A 88 -2.25 -8.01 -4.75
CA LEU A 88 -1.76 -7.10 -3.72
C LEU A 88 -2.40 -5.71 -3.85
N ARG A 89 -2.57 -5.18 -5.07
CA ARG A 89 -3.27 -3.91 -5.33
C ARG A 89 -4.72 -3.95 -4.87
N GLN A 90 -5.40 -5.07 -5.07
CA GLN A 90 -6.75 -5.26 -4.54
C GLN A 90 -6.75 -5.26 -3.00
N THR A 91 -5.78 -5.93 -2.39
CA THR A 91 -5.62 -5.96 -0.93
C THR A 91 -5.34 -4.55 -0.37
N ILE A 92 -4.53 -3.74 -1.07
CA ILE A 92 -4.27 -2.33 -0.70
C ILE A 92 -5.58 -1.54 -0.65
N LYS A 93 -6.45 -1.69 -1.67
CA LYS A 93 -7.74 -0.97 -1.71
C LYS A 93 -8.60 -1.30 -0.49
N GLU A 94 -8.67 -2.58 -0.13
CA GLU A 94 -9.45 -3.06 1.02
C GLU A 94 -8.89 -2.53 2.34
N GLN A 95 -7.57 -2.66 2.54
CA GLN A 95 -6.89 -2.16 3.74
C GLN A 95 -6.98 -0.63 3.86
N PHE A 96 -6.93 0.10 2.74
CA PHE A 96 -7.10 1.55 2.73
C PHE A 96 -8.53 1.97 3.10
N ALA A 97 -9.54 1.26 2.59
CA ALA A 97 -10.93 1.49 2.96
C ALA A 97 -11.15 1.23 4.47
N GLU A 98 -10.56 0.17 5.01
CA GLU A 98 -10.61 -0.14 6.44
C GLU A 98 -9.92 0.93 7.29
N LEU A 99 -8.71 1.36 6.91
CA LEU A 99 -8.00 2.46 7.56
C LEU A 99 -8.87 3.73 7.61
N LYS A 100 -9.52 4.09 6.50
CA LYS A 100 -10.37 5.28 6.42
C LYS A 100 -11.57 5.20 7.36
N LYS A 101 -12.19 4.02 7.52
CA LYS A 101 -13.26 3.82 8.51
C LYS A 101 -12.78 4.16 9.93
N PHE A 102 -11.58 3.70 10.30
CA PHE A 102 -11.03 3.99 11.62
C PHE A 102 -10.65 5.46 11.79
N GLU A 103 -10.09 6.11 10.77
CA GLU A 103 -9.77 7.55 10.79
C GLU A 103 -11.03 8.40 10.97
N ILE A 104 -12.11 8.09 10.25
CA ILE A 104 -13.40 8.78 10.39
C ILE A 104 -13.99 8.56 11.78
N ALA A 105 -14.01 7.33 12.27
CA ALA A 105 -14.51 7.01 13.61
C ALA A 105 -13.73 7.75 14.70
N TYR A 106 -12.41 7.86 14.55
CA TYR A 106 -11.56 8.62 15.46
C TYR A 106 -11.89 10.12 15.44
N ASN A 107 -12.03 10.71 14.26
CA ASN A 107 -12.35 12.13 14.12
C ASN A 107 -13.73 12.46 14.69
N ASN A 108 -14.75 11.66 14.37
CA ASN A 108 -16.10 11.84 14.92
C ASN A 108 -16.10 11.77 16.46
N ARG A 109 -15.32 10.85 17.03
CA ARG A 109 -15.19 10.74 18.47
C ARG A 109 -14.51 11.95 19.10
N LYS A 110 -13.46 12.47 18.47
CA LYS A 110 -12.77 13.68 18.93
C LYS A 110 -13.70 14.90 18.92
N ILE A 111 -14.56 15.01 17.91
CA ILE A 111 -15.60 16.07 17.84
C ILE A 111 -16.56 15.93 19.03
N ILE A 112 -17.09 14.71 19.27
CA ILE A 112 -18.01 14.46 20.38
C ILE A 112 -17.36 14.74 21.74
N GLU A 113 -16.09 14.35 21.94
CA GLU A 113 -15.35 14.63 23.18
C GLU A 113 -15.17 16.14 23.36
N ASN A 114 -14.75 16.88 22.33
CA ASN A 114 -14.62 18.33 22.38
C ASN A 114 -15.95 19.05 22.68
N ASP A 115 -17.06 18.59 22.10
CA ASP A 115 -18.38 19.19 22.34
C ASP A 115 -18.88 18.94 23.76
N LYS A 116 -18.54 17.77 24.34
CA LYS A 116 -18.83 17.47 25.75
C LYS A 116 -18.01 18.36 26.68
N ASP A 117 -16.72 18.52 26.40
CA ASP A 117 -15.83 19.34 27.20
C ASP A 117 -16.25 20.82 27.16
N LYS A 118 -16.65 21.33 25.98
CA LYS A 118 -17.23 22.68 25.85
C LYS A 118 -18.48 22.85 26.70
N LYS A 119 -19.45 21.94 26.57
CA LYS A 119 -20.69 21.99 27.37
C LYS A 119 -20.44 21.89 28.87
N ALA A 120 -19.43 21.12 29.29
CA ALA A 120 -19.04 21.04 30.70
C ALA A 120 -18.42 22.36 31.18
N ASN A 121 -17.53 22.95 30.40
CA ASN A 121 -16.93 24.25 30.72
C ASN A 121 -17.96 25.38 30.74
N ASP A 122 -18.89 25.41 29.79
CA ASP A 122 -19.96 26.41 29.75
C ASP A 122 -20.83 26.34 31.02
N LYS A 123 -21.19 25.12 31.46
CA LYS A 123 -21.91 24.92 32.73
C LYS A 123 -21.13 25.42 33.95
N ILE A 124 -19.84 25.12 34.03
CA ILE A 124 -18.98 25.59 35.13
C ILE A 124 -18.90 27.13 35.13
N MET A 125 -18.79 27.75 33.95
CA MET A 125 -18.78 29.21 33.84
C MET A 125 -20.11 29.82 34.27
N ASP A 126 -21.23 29.23 33.86
CA ASP A 126 -22.57 29.66 34.28
C ASP A 126 -22.76 29.52 35.80
N GLU A 127 -22.37 28.39 36.39
CA GLU A 127 -22.40 28.18 37.85
C GLU A 127 -21.53 29.19 38.61
N ASN A 128 -20.33 29.48 38.11
CA ASN A 128 -19.45 30.49 38.68
C ASN A 128 -20.05 31.90 38.58
N ASN A 129 -20.67 32.24 37.46
CA ASN A 129 -21.33 33.53 37.26
C ASN A 129 -22.53 33.70 38.19
N ILE A 130 -23.34 32.65 38.34
CA ILE A 130 -24.47 32.60 39.29
C ILE A 130 -23.96 32.80 40.72
N ASN A 131 -22.94 32.05 41.14
CA ASN A 131 -22.38 32.16 42.48
C ASN A 131 -21.80 33.56 42.77
N LYS A 132 -21.11 34.17 41.79
CA LYS A 132 -20.58 35.53 41.90
C LYS A 132 -21.70 36.57 42.02
N PHE A 133 -22.80 36.40 41.26
CA PHE A 133 -23.97 37.26 41.36
C PHE A 133 -24.62 37.18 42.74
N PHE A 134 -24.78 35.98 43.31
CA PHE A 134 -25.31 35.82 44.67
C PHE A 134 -24.40 36.41 45.75
N TYR A 135 -23.09 36.27 45.62
CA TYR A 135 -22.13 36.86 46.57
C TYR A 135 -22.19 38.40 46.57
N ASN A 136 -22.23 39.02 45.39
CA ASN A 136 -22.34 40.49 45.29
C ASN A 136 -23.68 41.01 45.81
N LYS A 137 -24.77 40.27 45.60
CA LYS A 137 -26.09 40.68 46.09
C LYS A 137 -26.22 40.61 47.62
N ASN A 138 -25.45 39.72 48.26
CA ASN A 138 -25.40 39.57 49.71
C ASN A 138 -24.34 40.47 50.38
N SER A 139 -23.42 41.07 49.62
CA SER A 139 -22.43 42.04 50.14
C SER A 139 -22.93 43.49 50.11
N ASP A 140 -24.00 43.77 49.37
CA ASP A 140 -24.62 45.10 49.25
C ASP A 140 -25.82 45.30 50.22
N LEU A 141 -25.97 44.41 51.21
CA LEU A 141 -26.94 44.48 52.33
C LEU A 141 -26.19 44.68 53.65
#